data_AF-A0A4Q3WE94-F1
#
_entry.id   AF-A0A4Q3WE94-F1
#
_cell.length_a   1.000
_cell.length_b   1.000
_cell.length_c   1.000
_cell.angle_alpha   90.00
_cell.angle_beta   90.00
_cell.angle_gamma   90.00
#
_symmetry.space_group_name_H-M   'P 1'
#
loop_
_entity.id
_entity.type
_entity.pdbx_description
1 polymer ?
#
loop_
_entity_poly.entity_id
_entity_poly.type
_entity_poly.pdbx_seq_one_letter_code
_entity_poly.pdbx_strand_id
1 'polypeptide(L)'
;MLSAYASDPQARNKASERFGGSEGLLRIAAKAIEPSETGDTGAGPRTAADHEAWTLIRFAESEGLMLDVVTIRNLFERNKLRGGSEHRVALLREHQRVIKDLNVRLTATETLFDYLTDLLLANHLFGDANHLEGFFVDARNLHIITSQPFVEGTHPDWETLKAGLAARGLRHEAPLSKIPNFVLSTKEVGDIHVFDLHEDNVIHGGASDRMEPIDAHFYFDSVSDRIAALQALGLWEAGD
;
A
#
# COMPACT_ATOMS: atom_id res chain seq x y z
N MET A 1 1.04 16.36 -5.37
CA MET A 1 2.47 16.46 -5.01
C MET A 1 3.14 15.21 -5.56
N LEU A 2 4.01 15.35 -6.57
CA LEU A 2 4.04 14.64 -7.87
C LEU A 2 3.26 15.30 -9.01
N SER A 3 2.50 16.33 -8.66
CA SER A 3 1.81 17.22 -9.59
C SER A 3 2.76 17.80 -10.64
N ALA A 4 3.96 18.23 -10.26
CA ALA A 4 4.95 18.74 -11.22
C ALA A 4 5.40 17.71 -12.28
N TYR A 5 5.00 16.43 -12.15
CA TYR A 5 5.49 15.30 -12.91
C TYR A 5 4.38 14.49 -13.62
N ALA A 6 3.12 14.87 -13.42
CA ALA A 6 1.98 14.32 -14.14
C ALA A 6 1.71 15.13 -15.41
N SER A 7 1.04 14.52 -16.39
CA SER A 7 0.59 15.20 -17.61
C SER A 7 -0.43 16.31 -17.30
N ASP A 8 -1.32 16.09 -16.33
CA ASP A 8 -2.05 17.15 -15.61
C ASP A 8 -1.55 17.21 -14.16
N PRO A 9 -0.80 18.27 -13.79
CA PRO A 9 -0.33 18.46 -12.44
C PRO A 9 -1.41 18.46 -11.35
N GLN A 10 -2.63 18.79 -11.68
CA GLN A 10 -3.70 18.84 -10.70
C GLN A 10 -4.53 17.56 -10.64
N ALA A 11 -4.37 16.61 -11.58
CA ALA A 11 -5.24 15.45 -11.69
C ALA A 11 -5.33 14.66 -10.38
N ARG A 12 -4.18 14.35 -9.76
CA ARG A 12 -4.17 13.66 -8.46
C ARG A 12 -4.92 14.43 -7.37
N ASN A 13 -4.74 15.75 -7.29
CA ASN A 13 -5.40 16.56 -6.26
C ASN A 13 -6.91 16.63 -6.51
N LYS A 14 -7.33 16.83 -7.77
CA LYS A 14 -8.75 16.82 -8.16
C LYS A 14 -9.40 15.47 -7.88
N ALA A 15 -8.75 14.37 -8.24
CA ALA A 15 -9.24 13.02 -7.98
C ALA A 15 -9.34 12.75 -6.46
N SER A 16 -8.29 13.10 -5.71
CA SER A 16 -8.29 13.01 -4.24
C SER A 16 -9.47 13.80 -3.64
N GLU A 17 -9.65 15.07 -3.99
CA GLU A 17 -10.77 15.89 -3.51
C GLU A 17 -12.14 15.30 -3.89
N ARG A 18 -12.28 14.84 -5.14
CA ARG A 18 -13.51 14.20 -5.65
C ARG A 18 -13.90 12.96 -4.86
N PHE A 19 -12.92 12.16 -4.45
CA PHE A 19 -13.17 10.88 -3.78
C PHE A 19 -13.09 10.95 -2.26
N GLY A 20 -12.97 12.14 -1.66
CA GLY A 20 -12.96 12.30 -0.20
C GLY A 20 -11.56 12.21 0.43
N GLY A 21 -10.53 12.60 -0.30
CA GLY A 21 -9.14 12.65 0.15
C GLY A 21 -8.28 11.47 -0.32
N SER A 22 -7.08 11.35 0.24
CA SER A 22 -6.10 10.33 -0.15
C SER A 22 -6.60 8.89 0.09
N GLU A 23 -7.28 8.66 1.22
CA GLU A 23 -7.89 7.37 1.55
C GLU A 23 -9.04 7.03 0.60
N GLY A 24 -9.87 8.04 0.29
CA GLY A 24 -10.95 7.91 -0.67
C GLY A 24 -10.46 7.50 -2.06
N LEU A 25 -9.37 8.10 -2.53
CA LEU A 25 -8.75 7.74 -3.81
C LEU A 25 -8.19 6.31 -3.80
N LEU A 26 -7.49 5.90 -2.74
CA LEU A 26 -7.01 4.52 -2.57
C LEU A 26 -8.18 3.52 -2.60
N ARG A 27 -9.25 3.82 -1.86
CA ARG A 27 -10.48 3.00 -1.80
C ARG A 27 -11.13 2.85 -3.16
N ILE A 28 -11.29 3.93 -3.91
CA ILE A 28 -11.91 3.86 -5.25
C ILE A 28 -11.02 3.11 -6.24
N ALA A 29 -9.70 3.25 -6.18
CA ALA A 29 -8.78 2.47 -6.99
C ALA A 29 -8.88 0.97 -6.67
N ALA A 30 -8.96 0.61 -5.39
CA ALA A 30 -9.14 -0.77 -4.95
C ALA A 30 -10.51 -1.33 -5.38
N LYS A 31 -11.59 -0.55 -5.21
CA LYS A 31 -12.95 -0.92 -5.69
C LYS A 31 -13.00 -1.16 -7.20
N ALA A 32 -12.23 -0.40 -7.98
CA ALA A 32 -12.19 -0.57 -9.43
C ALA A 32 -11.71 -1.97 -9.85
N ILE A 33 -10.94 -2.66 -9.00
CA ILE A 33 -10.41 -4.00 -9.23
C ILE A 33 -10.92 -5.04 -8.22
N GLU A 34 -11.99 -4.72 -7.50
CA GLU A 34 -12.61 -5.66 -6.57
C GLU A 34 -13.01 -6.94 -7.32
N PRO A 35 -12.56 -8.12 -6.87
CA PRO A 35 -12.93 -9.38 -7.51
C PRO A 35 -14.45 -9.59 -7.48
N SER A 36 -15.07 -9.87 -8.64
CA SER A 36 -16.50 -10.20 -8.67
C SER A 36 -16.77 -11.59 -8.07
N GLU A 37 -17.77 -11.72 -7.18
CA GLU A 37 -18.19 -13.02 -6.60
C GLU A 37 -18.58 -14.06 -7.67
N THR A 38 -19.02 -13.61 -8.84
CA THR A 38 -19.25 -14.46 -10.00
C THR A 38 -17.92 -14.82 -10.63
N GLY A 39 -17.27 -15.85 -10.08
CA GLY A 39 -16.00 -16.38 -10.59
C GLY A 39 -16.00 -16.50 -12.11
N ASP A 40 -14.93 -15.99 -12.72
CA ASP A 40 -14.60 -16.18 -14.12
C ASP A 40 -14.39 -17.68 -14.38
N THR A 41 -15.47 -18.38 -14.69
CA THR A 41 -15.44 -19.71 -15.26
C THR A 41 -15.06 -19.59 -16.72
N GLY A 42 -13.76 -19.44 -17.02
CA GLY A 42 -13.23 -19.93 -18.29
C GLY A 42 -12.47 -18.97 -19.20
N ALA A 43 -12.00 -17.81 -18.76
CA ALA A 43 -10.93 -17.13 -19.51
C ALA A 43 -9.57 -17.82 -19.26
N GLY A 44 -8.84 -18.15 -20.33
CA GLY A 44 -7.53 -18.81 -20.27
C GLY A 44 -6.44 -18.00 -19.54
N PRO A 45 -5.16 -18.43 -19.57
CA PRO A 45 -4.08 -18.03 -18.65
C PRO A 45 -3.58 -16.56 -18.76
N ARG A 46 -4.39 -15.62 -19.26
CA ARG A 46 -4.26 -14.20 -18.89
C ARG A 46 -4.83 -14.09 -17.47
N THR A 47 -3.94 -14.07 -16.49
CA THR A 47 -4.24 -14.32 -15.08
C THR A 47 -5.11 -13.21 -14.47
N ALA A 48 -5.71 -13.46 -13.30
CA ALA A 48 -6.43 -12.44 -12.52
C ALA A 48 -5.58 -11.17 -12.33
N ALA A 49 -4.27 -11.30 -12.10
CA ALA A 49 -3.33 -10.19 -12.02
C ALA A 49 -3.24 -9.35 -13.31
N ASP A 50 -3.31 -9.98 -14.50
CA ASP A 50 -3.38 -9.23 -15.77
C ASP A 50 -4.70 -8.46 -15.87
N HIS A 51 -5.81 -9.03 -15.40
CA HIS A 51 -7.12 -8.37 -15.41
C HIS A 51 -7.15 -7.15 -14.46
N GLU A 52 -6.65 -7.29 -13.24
CA GLU A 52 -6.52 -6.18 -12.29
C GLU A 52 -5.63 -5.08 -12.85
N ALA A 53 -4.47 -5.42 -13.39
CA ALA A 53 -3.56 -4.44 -13.99
C ALA A 53 -4.23 -3.69 -15.16
N TRP A 54 -4.93 -4.38 -16.06
CA TRP A 54 -5.68 -3.74 -17.15
C TRP A 54 -6.78 -2.82 -16.64
N THR A 55 -7.48 -3.23 -15.58
CA THR A 55 -8.57 -2.45 -15.01
C THR A 55 -8.05 -1.20 -14.30
N LEU A 56 -6.94 -1.30 -13.57
CA LEU A 56 -6.25 -0.14 -12.99
C LEU A 56 -5.73 0.82 -14.07
N ILE A 57 -5.21 0.32 -15.19
CA ILE A 57 -4.81 1.18 -16.31
C ILE A 57 -6.01 2.02 -16.79
N ARG A 58 -7.16 1.38 -17.03
CA ARG A 58 -8.36 2.08 -17.49
C ARG A 58 -8.88 3.09 -16.47
N PHE A 59 -8.86 2.73 -15.18
CA PHE A 59 -9.19 3.64 -14.09
C PHE A 59 -8.24 4.85 -14.06
N ALA A 60 -6.94 4.60 -14.17
CA ALA A 60 -5.93 5.65 -14.16
C ALA A 60 -6.09 6.60 -15.36
N GLU A 61 -6.39 6.06 -16.55
CA GLU A 61 -6.69 6.87 -17.73
C GLU A 61 -7.95 7.72 -17.55
N SER A 62 -9.04 7.15 -17.04
CA SER A 62 -10.31 7.88 -16.87
C SER A 62 -10.23 9.00 -15.83
N GLU A 63 -9.41 8.81 -14.80
CA GLU A 63 -9.23 9.78 -13.72
C GLU A 63 -8.01 10.71 -13.94
N GLY A 64 -7.31 10.58 -15.06
CA GLY A 64 -6.13 11.40 -15.39
C GLY A 64 -4.91 11.14 -14.49
N LEU A 65 -4.83 9.95 -13.88
CA LEU A 65 -3.78 9.54 -12.93
C LEU A 65 -2.56 8.90 -13.61
N MET A 66 -2.50 8.92 -14.95
CA MET A 66 -1.34 8.45 -15.70
C MET A 66 -0.18 9.46 -15.63
N LEU A 67 0.94 8.99 -15.11
CA LEU A 67 2.19 9.71 -14.90
C LEU A 67 3.14 9.51 -16.08
N ASP A 68 3.97 10.51 -16.34
CA ASP A 68 4.99 10.42 -17.39
C ASP A 68 6.17 9.54 -16.94
N VAL A 69 6.42 8.47 -17.69
CA VAL A 69 7.46 7.46 -17.36
C VAL A 69 8.86 8.05 -17.30
N VAL A 70 9.20 8.98 -18.21
CA VAL A 70 10.54 9.60 -18.26
C VAL A 70 10.76 10.43 -17.00
N THR A 71 9.74 11.18 -16.60
CA THR A 71 9.78 12.03 -15.44
C THR A 71 9.89 11.24 -14.14
N ILE A 72 9.11 10.17 -13.99
CA ILE A 72 9.19 9.29 -12.81
C ILE A 72 10.56 8.61 -12.72
N ARG A 73 11.12 8.11 -13.83
CA ARG A 73 12.48 7.55 -13.84
C ARG A 73 13.53 8.55 -13.37
N ASN A 74 13.49 9.77 -13.90
CA ASN A 74 14.41 10.84 -13.50
C ASN A 74 14.29 11.19 -12.01
N LEU A 75 13.07 11.16 -11.45
CA LEU A 75 12.83 11.37 -10.02
C LEU A 75 13.53 10.31 -9.18
N PHE A 76 13.36 9.04 -9.52
CA PHE A 76 13.97 7.92 -8.79
C PHE A 76 15.50 7.92 -8.92
N GLU A 77 16.05 8.26 -10.08
CA GLU A 77 17.51 8.34 -10.28
C GLU A 77 18.15 9.40 -9.39
N ARG A 78 17.50 10.56 -9.23
CA ARG A 78 18.05 11.70 -8.46
C ARG A 78 17.90 11.56 -6.96
N ASN A 79 16.87 10.84 -6.51
CA ASN A 79 16.44 10.83 -5.11
C ASN A 79 16.48 9.43 -4.48
N LYS A 80 17.18 8.49 -5.11
CA LYS A 80 17.17 7.07 -4.75
C LYS A 80 17.53 6.85 -3.27
N LEU A 81 16.71 6.05 -2.60
CA LEU A 81 17.03 5.38 -1.35
C LEU A 81 17.28 3.88 -1.59
N ARG A 82 17.82 3.20 -0.58
CA ARG A 82 17.81 1.73 -0.56
C ARG A 82 16.34 1.28 -0.48
N GLY A 83 15.92 0.44 -1.42
CA GLY A 83 14.59 -0.19 -1.42
C GLY A 83 14.71 -1.69 -1.16
N GLY A 84 13.57 -2.33 -0.90
CA GLY A 84 13.42 -3.78 -0.84
C GLY A 84 13.45 -4.44 -2.23
N SER A 85 13.08 -5.72 -2.31
CA SER A 85 13.00 -6.46 -3.57
C SER A 85 11.89 -5.98 -4.50
N GLU A 86 10.82 -5.41 -3.94
CA GLU A 86 9.58 -5.12 -4.69
C GLU A 86 9.50 -3.67 -5.13
N HIS A 87 9.93 -2.77 -4.26
CA HIS A 87 9.79 -1.34 -4.43
C HIS A 87 11.12 -0.69 -4.78
N ARG A 88 11.12 0.11 -5.84
CA ARG A 88 12.09 1.21 -5.94
C ARG A 88 11.65 2.30 -4.98
N VAL A 89 12.58 2.89 -4.25
CA VAL A 89 12.29 3.89 -3.21
C VAL A 89 13.07 5.18 -3.46
N ALA A 90 12.41 6.33 -3.28
CA ALA A 90 13.02 7.65 -3.42
C ALA A 90 12.55 8.61 -2.31
N LEU A 91 13.41 9.53 -1.90
CA LEU A 91 13.11 10.54 -0.88
C LEU A 91 12.83 11.92 -1.50
N LEU A 92 11.61 12.42 -1.34
CA LEU A 92 11.28 13.82 -1.64
C LEU A 92 11.53 14.69 -0.42
N ARG A 93 12.76 15.20 -0.29
CA ARG A 93 13.21 15.99 0.87
C ARG A 93 12.36 17.23 1.13
N GLU A 94 11.98 17.96 0.07
CA GLU A 94 11.17 19.19 0.20
C GLU A 94 9.79 18.92 0.81
N HIS A 95 9.31 17.68 0.72
CA HIS A 95 8.00 17.28 1.19
C HIS A 95 8.04 16.33 2.38
N GLN A 96 9.23 15.91 2.83
CA GLN A 96 9.41 14.91 3.89
C GLN A 96 8.58 13.65 3.64
N ARG A 97 8.61 13.15 2.39
CA ARG A 97 7.91 11.93 1.98
C ARG A 97 8.81 10.97 1.24
N VAL A 98 8.55 9.69 1.43
CA VAL A 98 9.10 8.60 0.64
C VAL A 98 8.12 8.27 -0.47
N ILE A 99 8.64 8.07 -1.68
CA ILE A 99 7.90 7.55 -2.82
C ILE A 99 8.34 6.13 -3.08
N LYS A 100 7.37 5.25 -3.30
CA LYS A 100 7.56 3.88 -3.72
C LYS A 100 7.03 3.71 -5.13
N ASP A 101 7.75 2.92 -5.91
CA ASP A 101 7.34 2.44 -7.22
C ASP A 101 7.29 0.92 -7.20
N LEU A 102 6.08 0.40 -7.32
CA LEU A 102 5.79 -1.03 -7.43
C LEU A 102 5.61 -1.41 -8.89
N ASN A 103 6.47 -2.29 -9.41
CA ASN A 103 6.14 -3.04 -10.63
C ASN A 103 5.14 -4.14 -10.27
N VAL A 104 3.95 -4.12 -10.85
CA VAL A 104 2.88 -5.08 -10.48
C VAL A 104 3.27 -6.55 -10.68
N ARG A 105 4.26 -6.84 -11.53
CA ARG A 105 4.79 -8.21 -11.73
C ARG A 105 5.69 -8.70 -10.59
N LEU A 106 6.07 -7.83 -9.66
CA LEU A 106 6.98 -8.09 -8.55
C LEU A 106 6.31 -7.98 -7.18
N THR A 107 4.97 -7.91 -7.14
CA THR A 107 4.22 -7.75 -5.88
C THR A 107 4.32 -9.01 -5.00
N ALA A 108 4.55 -8.85 -3.69
CA ALA A 108 4.51 -9.95 -2.69
C ALA A 108 3.09 -10.41 -2.40
N THR A 109 2.12 -9.50 -2.54
CA THR A 109 0.71 -9.79 -2.24
C THR A 109 0.13 -10.76 -3.25
N GLU A 110 -0.91 -11.48 -2.86
CA GLU A 110 -1.60 -12.41 -3.77
C GLU A 110 -2.28 -11.67 -4.93
N THR A 111 -2.78 -10.46 -4.66
CA THR A 111 -3.46 -9.60 -5.64
C THR A 111 -3.08 -8.12 -5.51
N LEU A 112 -3.37 -7.31 -6.54
CA LEU A 112 -3.28 -5.85 -6.46
C LEU A 112 -4.41 -5.27 -5.60
N PHE A 113 -5.54 -5.97 -5.50
CA PHE A 113 -6.60 -5.63 -4.55
C PHE A 113 -6.09 -5.69 -3.11
N ASP A 114 -5.37 -6.75 -2.74
CA ASP A 114 -4.75 -6.88 -1.42
C ASP A 114 -3.73 -5.77 -1.19
N TYR A 115 -2.86 -5.48 -2.17
CA TYR A 115 -1.89 -4.37 -2.06
C TYR A 115 -2.56 -3.03 -1.76
N LEU A 116 -3.57 -2.63 -2.53
CA LEU A 116 -4.22 -1.33 -2.33
C LEU A 116 -5.02 -1.27 -1.03
N THR A 117 -5.62 -2.38 -0.60
CA THR A 117 -6.36 -2.44 0.66
C THR A 117 -5.43 -2.56 1.88
N ASP A 118 -4.24 -3.15 1.74
CA ASP A 118 -3.20 -3.13 2.77
C ASP A 118 -2.76 -1.69 3.07
N LEU A 119 -2.64 -0.82 2.05
CA LEU A 119 -2.35 0.60 2.27
C LEU A 119 -3.47 1.32 3.04
N LEU A 120 -4.74 0.96 2.81
CA LEU A 120 -5.87 1.50 3.57
C LEU A 120 -5.85 1.04 5.03
N LEU A 121 -5.61 -0.26 5.25
CA LEU A 121 -5.50 -0.84 6.59
C LEU A 121 -4.31 -0.26 7.35
N ALA A 122 -3.16 -0.09 6.71
CA ALA A 122 -1.98 0.54 7.29
C ALA A 122 -2.25 2.00 7.70
N ASN A 123 -2.95 2.77 6.86
CA ASN A 123 -3.37 4.11 7.21
C ASN A 123 -4.26 4.13 8.45
N HIS A 124 -5.23 3.23 8.51
CA HIS A 124 -6.20 3.17 9.59
C HIS A 124 -5.59 2.68 10.91
N LEU A 125 -4.84 1.57 10.85
CA LEU A 125 -4.34 0.85 12.03
C LEU A 125 -3.02 1.41 12.56
N PHE A 126 -2.17 1.95 11.68
CA PHE A 126 -0.83 2.41 12.04
C PHE A 126 -0.61 3.92 11.83
N GLY A 127 -1.49 4.58 11.08
CA GLY A 127 -1.37 6.01 10.81
C GLY A 127 -0.35 6.35 9.73
N ASP A 128 -0.02 5.37 8.86
CA ASP A 128 1.07 5.48 7.88
C ASP A 128 0.85 6.57 6.84
N ALA A 129 -0.37 7.10 6.68
CA ALA A 129 -0.71 8.18 5.77
C ALA A 129 -0.18 7.96 4.32
N ASN A 130 -0.28 6.71 3.86
CA ASN A 130 -0.04 6.29 2.49
C ASN A 130 -0.99 6.98 1.52
N HIS A 131 -0.44 7.39 0.40
CA HIS A 131 -1.17 8.01 -0.70
C HIS A 131 -0.93 7.22 -1.98
N LEU A 132 -2.01 6.98 -2.74
CA LEU A 132 -1.88 6.71 -4.16
C LEU A 132 -1.56 8.03 -4.88
N GLU A 133 -0.45 8.06 -5.61
CA GLU A 133 -0.05 9.24 -6.38
C GLU A 133 -0.33 9.12 -7.87
N GLY A 134 -0.39 7.89 -8.39
CA GLY A 134 -0.76 7.61 -9.77
C GLY A 134 -0.11 6.34 -10.30
N PHE A 135 -0.11 6.22 -11.62
CA PHE A 135 0.33 5.01 -12.31
C PHE A 135 1.18 5.37 -13.53
N PHE A 136 2.08 4.49 -13.95
CA PHE A 136 2.67 4.59 -15.28
C PHE A 136 2.81 3.21 -15.91
N VAL A 137 2.96 3.16 -17.23
CA VAL A 137 3.24 1.93 -17.95
C VAL A 137 4.66 1.99 -18.50
N ASP A 138 5.45 0.98 -18.20
CA ASP A 138 6.81 0.84 -18.71
C ASP A 138 7.04 -0.57 -19.23
N ALA A 139 7.54 -0.68 -20.46
CA ALA A 139 7.74 -1.97 -21.14
C ALA A 139 6.52 -2.93 -21.06
N ARG A 140 5.30 -2.38 -21.09
CA ARG A 140 4.00 -3.09 -20.96
C ARG A 140 3.68 -3.61 -19.55
N ASN A 141 4.40 -3.18 -18.54
CA ASN A 141 4.10 -3.45 -17.14
C ASN A 141 3.45 -2.23 -16.52
N LEU A 142 2.38 -2.44 -15.77
CA LEU A 142 1.82 -1.42 -14.91
C LEU A 142 2.77 -1.20 -13.73
N HIS A 143 2.93 0.06 -13.37
CA HIS A 143 3.59 0.47 -12.15
C HIS A 143 2.64 1.34 -11.32
N ILE A 144 2.61 1.08 -10.01
CA ILE A 144 1.83 1.85 -9.05
C ILE A 144 2.79 2.75 -8.27
N ILE A 145 2.51 4.05 -8.25
CA ILE A 145 3.27 5.01 -7.46
C ILE A 145 2.50 5.38 -6.21
N THR A 146 3.10 5.09 -5.08
CA THR A 146 2.57 5.45 -3.76
C THR A 146 3.56 6.32 -3.00
N SER A 147 3.08 7.03 -1.99
CA SER A 147 3.95 7.80 -1.10
C SER A 147 3.50 7.69 0.34
N GLN A 148 4.44 7.83 1.28
CA GLN A 148 4.18 7.91 2.72
C GLN A 148 5.07 8.98 3.37
N PRO A 149 4.76 9.48 4.58
CA PRO A 149 5.67 10.32 5.34
C PRO A 149 7.04 9.64 5.52
N PHE A 150 8.11 10.43 5.44
CA PHE A 150 9.44 9.94 5.78
C PHE A 150 9.53 9.81 7.30
N VAL A 151 9.79 8.59 7.77
CA VAL A 151 10.05 8.33 9.19
C VAL A 151 11.56 8.43 9.41
N GLU A 152 11.99 9.47 10.14
CA GLU A 152 13.37 9.59 10.58
C GLU A 152 13.61 8.67 11.78
N GLY A 153 14.59 7.78 11.68
CA GLY A 153 14.85 6.79 12.71
C GLY A 153 15.86 5.75 12.28
N THR A 154 15.87 4.63 13.02
CA THR A 154 16.76 3.51 12.77
C THR A 154 16.00 2.19 12.71
N HIS A 155 16.49 1.25 11.92
CA HIS A 155 16.00 -0.13 11.94
C HIS A 155 16.37 -0.79 13.28
N PRO A 156 15.39 -1.28 14.06
CA PRO A 156 15.64 -1.95 15.32
C PRO A 156 16.21 -3.36 15.09
N ASP A 157 16.84 -3.95 16.12
CA ASP A 157 17.02 -5.40 16.14
C ASP A 157 15.70 -6.13 16.44
N TRP A 158 15.66 -7.44 16.16
CA TRP A 158 14.47 -8.28 16.34
C TRP A 158 13.83 -8.20 17.74
N GLU A 159 14.63 -8.22 18.80
CA GLU A 159 14.09 -8.22 20.17
C GLU A 159 13.50 -6.85 20.53
N THR A 160 14.16 -5.77 20.11
CA THR A 160 13.68 -4.40 20.27
C THR A 160 12.40 -4.17 19.47
N LEU A 161 12.35 -4.68 18.23
CA LEU A 161 11.18 -4.66 17.37
C LEU A 161 9.98 -5.32 18.04
N LYS A 162 10.13 -6.58 18.51
CA LYS A 162 9.05 -7.32 19.17
C LYS A 162 8.51 -6.58 20.40
N ALA A 163 9.40 -6.07 21.25
CA ALA A 163 9.01 -5.34 22.44
C ALA A 163 8.26 -4.05 22.09
N GLY A 164 8.73 -3.31 21.08
CA GLY A 164 8.10 -2.08 20.63
C GLY A 164 6.74 -2.30 19.95
N LEU A 165 6.61 -3.33 19.12
CA LEU A 165 5.32 -3.71 18.52
C LEU A 165 4.32 -4.21 19.57
N ALA A 166 4.79 -4.95 20.60
CA ALA A 166 3.97 -5.34 21.74
C ALA A 166 3.44 -4.14 22.53
N ALA A 167 4.26 -3.10 22.72
CA ALA A 167 3.82 -1.85 23.34
C ALA A 167 2.75 -1.11 22.50
N ARG A 168 2.66 -1.39 21.19
CA ARG A 168 1.62 -0.89 20.28
C ARG A 168 0.39 -1.82 20.20
N GLY A 169 0.33 -2.88 21.02
CA GLY A 169 -0.81 -3.80 21.06
C GLY A 169 -0.73 -4.97 20.06
N LEU A 170 0.38 -5.12 19.34
CA LEU A 170 0.59 -6.27 18.46
C LEU A 170 1.18 -7.44 19.24
N ARG A 171 0.57 -8.62 19.12
CA ARG A 171 1.07 -9.85 19.72
C ARG A 171 1.79 -10.69 18.68
N HIS A 172 3.02 -11.08 18.95
CA HIS A 172 3.72 -12.04 18.10
C HIS A 172 3.03 -13.41 18.18
N GLU A 173 2.70 -14.01 17.03
CA GLU A 173 1.92 -15.26 16.96
C GLU A 173 2.69 -16.44 17.59
N ALA A 174 3.97 -16.58 17.21
CA ALA A 174 4.90 -17.54 17.81
C ALA A 174 6.10 -16.81 18.43
N PRO A 175 6.08 -16.40 19.72
CA PRO A 175 7.09 -15.51 20.31
C PRO A 175 8.55 -15.98 20.24
N LEU A 176 8.77 -17.27 20.02
CA LEU A 176 10.09 -17.91 19.86
C LEU A 176 10.53 -18.01 18.38
N SER A 177 9.66 -17.66 17.44
CA SER A 177 9.91 -17.65 16.01
C SER A 177 10.54 -16.32 15.58
N LYS A 178 11.23 -16.36 14.43
CA LYS A 178 11.68 -15.16 13.69
C LYS A 178 10.76 -14.86 12.51
N ILE A 179 9.63 -15.54 12.40
CA ILE A 179 8.65 -15.25 11.37
C ILE A 179 7.95 -13.94 11.76
N PRO A 180 7.95 -12.91 10.91
CA PRO A 180 7.44 -11.58 11.21
C PRO A 180 5.91 -11.49 11.16
N ASN A 181 5.24 -12.43 11.83
CA ASN A 181 3.79 -12.55 11.91
C ASN A 181 3.29 -12.12 13.28
N PHE A 182 2.47 -11.08 13.26
CA PHE A 182 1.87 -10.48 14.43
C PHE A 182 0.36 -10.52 14.31
N VAL A 183 -0.31 -10.37 15.46
CA VAL A 183 -1.76 -10.32 15.56
C VAL A 183 -2.14 -9.02 16.24
N LEU A 184 -3.02 -8.26 15.62
CA LEU A 184 -3.63 -7.07 16.19
C LEU A 184 -5.11 -7.36 16.48
N SER A 185 -5.51 -7.28 17.74
CA SER A 185 -6.91 -7.47 18.13
C SER A 185 -7.66 -6.14 18.12
N THR A 186 -8.70 -6.06 17.31
CA THR A 186 -9.63 -4.91 17.23
C THR A 186 -10.99 -5.30 17.80
N LYS A 187 -11.81 -4.32 18.21
CA LYS A 187 -13.16 -4.62 18.70
C LYS A 187 -14.13 -4.91 17.56
N GLU A 188 -13.85 -4.32 16.41
CA GLU A 188 -14.70 -4.27 15.24
C GLU A 188 -14.62 -5.56 14.42
N VAL A 189 -13.41 -6.11 14.24
CA VAL A 189 -13.16 -7.28 13.38
C VAL A 189 -12.48 -8.44 14.09
N GLY A 190 -12.12 -8.30 15.37
CA GLY A 190 -11.38 -9.32 16.11
C GLY A 190 -9.89 -9.32 15.76
N ASP A 191 -9.29 -10.50 15.67
CA ASP A 191 -7.86 -10.69 15.41
C ASP A 191 -7.56 -10.51 13.91
N ILE A 192 -6.70 -9.54 13.59
CA ILE A 192 -6.14 -9.32 12.25
C ILE A 192 -4.69 -9.80 12.27
N HIS A 193 -4.33 -10.67 11.35
CA HIS A 193 -2.94 -11.10 11.18
C HIS A 193 -2.18 -10.11 10.30
N VAL A 194 -1.04 -9.64 10.80
CA VAL A 194 -0.15 -8.68 10.15
C VAL A 194 1.19 -9.35 9.88
N PHE A 195 1.56 -9.40 8.61
CA PHE A 195 2.75 -10.06 8.10
C PHE A 195 3.82 -9.03 7.74
N ASP A 196 5.03 -9.54 7.58
CA ASP A 196 6.21 -8.82 7.08
C ASP A 196 6.70 -7.66 7.96
N LEU A 197 6.34 -7.66 9.25
CA LEU A 197 6.90 -6.75 10.25
C LEU A 197 8.28 -7.20 10.74
N HIS A 198 9.28 -7.16 9.86
CA HIS A 198 10.69 -7.46 10.18
C HIS A 198 11.54 -6.18 10.29
N GLU A 199 12.82 -6.34 10.64
CA GLU A 199 13.72 -5.23 10.98
C GLU A 199 13.87 -4.17 9.87
N ASP A 200 13.72 -4.54 8.59
CA ASP A 200 13.81 -3.59 7.48
C ASP A 200 12.47 -2.88 7.20
N ASN A 201 11.34 -3.42 7.68
CA ASN A 201 9.99 -2.88 7.45
C ASN A 201 9.39 -2.17 8.68
N VAL A 202 10.19 -2.02 9.73
CA VAL A 202 9.85 -1.24 10.93
C VAL A 202 10.96 -0.25 11.21
N ILE A 203 10.60 1.00 11.46
CA ILE A 203 11.53 2.05 11.85
C ILE A 203 11.24 2.44 13.29
N HIS A 204 12.25 2.43 14.16
CA HIS A 204 12.17 3.09 15.45
C HIS A 204 12.31 4.60 15.23
N GLY A 205 11.19 5.32 15.26
CA GLY A 205 11.11 6.74 14.98
C GLY A 205 11.86 7.55 16.05
N GLY A 206 12.89 8.29 15.65
CA GLY A 206 13.77 8.99 16.61
C GLY A 206 13.06 10.08 17.40
N ALA A 207 12.07 10.76 16.79
CA ALA A 207 11.29 11.81 17.44
C ALA A 207 10.02 11.30 18.14
N SER A 208 9.38 10.25 17.60
CA SER A 208 8.17 9.66 18.18
C SER A 208 8.48 8.66 19.30
N ASP A 209 9.70 8.13 19.33
CA ASP A 209 10.14 7.00 20.15
C ASP A 209 9.21 5.78 20.01
N ARG A 210 8.66 5.58 18.81
CA ARG A 210 7.72 4.51 18.49
C ARG A 210 8.24 3.64 17.36
N MET A 211 7.82 2.38 17.35
CA MET A 211 8.00 1.49 16.21
C MET A 211 6.96 1.84 15.15
N GLU A 212 7.38 2.33 13.99
CA GLU A 212 6.52 2.70 12.88
C GLU A 212 6.68 1.63 11.77
N PRO A 213 5.66 0.78 11.54
CA PRO A 213 5.59 -0.04 10.34
C PRO A 213 5.61 0.82 9.08
N ILE A 214 6.21 0.32 8.00
CA ILE A 214 6.26 1.06 6.72
C ILE A 214 5.87 0.23 5.49
N ASP A 215 5.72 -1.10 5.60
CA ASP A 215 5.34 -2.00 4.50
C ASP A 215 4.59 -3.22 5.06
N ALA A 216 3.54 -2.95 5.84
CA ALA A 216 2.78 -4.01 6.51
C ALA A 216 1.79 -4.69 5.56
N HIS A 217 1.71 -6.02 5.66
CA HIS A 217 0.75 -6.83 4.91
C HIS A 217 -0.32 -7.41 5.84
N PHE A 218 -1.56 -7.50 5.39
CA PHE A 218 -2.66 -8.01 6.20
C PHE A 218 -3.21 -9.29 5.57
N TYR A 219 -3.40 -10.32 6.39
CA TYR A 219 -3.90 -11.60 5.92
C TYR A 219 -5.37 -11.80 6.29
N PHE A 220 -6.14 -12.29 5.32
CA PHE A 220 -7.52 -12.71 5.46
C PHE A 220 -7.70 -14.04 4.72
N ASP A 221 -8.56 -14.91 5.25
CA ASP A 221 -8.80 -16.24 4.65
C ASP A 221 -9.48 -16.16 3.27
N SER A 222 -10.18 -15.05 3.00
CA SER A 222 -10.82 -14.80 1.71
C SER A 222 -10.98 -13.29 1.41
N VAL A 223 -11.21 -12.97 0.13
CA VAL A 223 -11.57 -11.60 -0.31
C VAL A 223 -12.85 -11.12 0.39
N SER A 224 -13.84 -12.00 0.59
CA SER A 224 -15.08 -11.65 1.30
C SER A 224 -14.82 -11.29 2.76
N ASP A 225 -13.92 -12.01 3.45
CA ASP A 225 -13.54 -11.69 4.83
C ASP A 225 -12.79 -10.35 4.91
N ARG A 226 -11.89 -10.08 3.94
CA ARG A 226 -11.21 -8.78 3.82
C ARG A 226 -12.21 -7.64 3.62
N ILE A 227 -13.17 -7.79 2.69
CA ILE A 227 -14.21 -6.78 2.46
C ILE A 227 -15.07 -6.58 3.72
N ALA A 228 -15.50 -7.66 4.37
CA ALA A 228 -16.28 -7.57 5.59
C ALA A 228 -15.52 -6.83 6.71
N ALA A 229 -14.22 -7.10 6.84
CA ALA A 229 -13.38 -6.39 7.79
C ALA A 229 -13.24 -4.89 7.44
N LEU A 230 -12.97 -4.56 6.17
CA LEU A 230 -12.90 -3.17 5.72
C LEU A 230 -14.24 -2.42 5.94
N GLN A 231 -15.39 -3.08 5.72
CA GLN A 231 -16.71 -2.52 6.01
C GLN A 231 -16.92 -2.27 7.50
N ALA A 232 -16.59 -3.24 8.35
CA ALA A 232 -16.71 -3.11 9.81
C ALA A 232 -15.81 -2.01 10.39
N LEU A 233 -14.66 -1.75 9.77
CA LEU A 233 -13.76 -0.63 10.10
C LEU A 233 -14.20 0.71 9.49
N GLY A 234 -15.29 0.75 8.70
CA GLY A 234 -15.76 1.95 8.01
C GLY A 234 -14.87 2.40 6.85
N LEU A 235 -13.98 1.53 6.37
CA LEU A 235 -13.07 1.78 5.26
C LEU A 235 -13.67 1.38 3.90
N TRP A 236 -14.76 0.62 3.90
CA TRP A 236 -15.46 0.19 2.70
C TRP A 236 -16.96 0.46 2.83
N GLU A 237 -17.56 1.00 1.78
CA GLU A 237 -19.01 1.13 1.67
C GLU A 237 -19.55 -0.13 0.97
N ALA A 238 -20.67 -0.66 1.46
CA ALA A 238 -21.39 -1.72 0.75
C ALA A 238 -21.74 -1.24 -0.66
N GLY A 239 -21.59 -2.11 -1.67
CA GLY A 239 -22.05 -1.80 -3.02
C GLY A 239 -23.57 -1.66 -3.04
N ASP A 240 -24.07 -0.69 -3.82
CA ASP A 240 -25.49 -0.56 -4.15
C ASP A 240 -25.96 -1.69 -5.08
#